data_AF-A0A3D4WAP2-F1
#
_entry.id   AF-A0A3D4WAP2-F1
#
_cell.length_a   1.000
_cell.length_b   1.000
_cell.length_c   1.000
_cell.angle_alpha   90.00
_cell.angle_beta   90.00
_cell.angle_gamma   90.00
#
_symmetry.space_group_name_H-M   'P 1'
#
loop_
_entity.id
_entity.type
_entity.pdbx_description
1 polymer ?
#
loop_
_entity_poly.entity_id
_entity_poly.type
_entity_poly.pdbx_seq_one_letter_code
_entity_poly.pdbx_strand_id
1 'polypeptide(L)' 'MRLPLFIAWRYLKSKKSHNVINIISGVSVAGVTIGTMALVIVLSVFNGFESLVISLFNTFDPEIKVMPARGKTFSP' A
#
# COMPACT_ATOMS: atom_id res chain seq x y z
N MET A 1 18.35 5.72 -26.57
CA MET A 1 16.98 5.13 -26.66
C MET A 1 15.92 6.04 -26.02
N ARG A 2 15.71 7.27 -26.50
CA ARG A 2 14.70 8.23 -25.95
C ARG A 2 13.55 8.54 -26.92
N LEU A 3 13.73 8.19 -28.19
CA LEU A 3 12.76 8.41 -29.26
C LEU A 3 11.40 7.74 -29.01
N PRO A 4 11.30 6.48 -28.53
CA PRO A 4 10.00 5.82 -28.35
C PRO A 4 9.15 6.47 -27.26
N LEU A 5 9.76 6.80 -26.10
CA LEU A 5 9.09 7.50 -24.99
C LEU A 5 8.65 8.91 -25.39
N PHE A 6 9.50 9.64 -26.15
CA PHE A 6 9.17 10.98 -26.64
C PHE A 6 7.98 10.95 -27.61
N ILE A 7 7.93 9.97 -28.52
CA ILE A 7 6.83 9.80 -29.48
C ILE A 7 5.55 9.36 -28.73
N ALA A 8 5.65 8.40 -27.80
CA ALA A 8 4.50 7.93 -27.02
C ALA A 8 3.84 9.05 -26.22
N TRP A 9 4.62 9.85 -25.48
CA TRP A 9 4.09 10.98 -24.70
C TRP A 9 3.48 12.05 -25.59
N ARG A 10 4.11 12.34 -26.74
CA ARG A 10 3.56 13.28 -27.73
C ARG A 10 2.20 12.82 -28.25
N TYR A 11 2.05 11.52 -28.54
CA TYR A 11 0.79 10.96 -29.05
C TYR A 11 -0.31 10.90 -27.97
N LEU A 12 0.06 10.57 -26.73
CA LEU A 12 -0.89 10.51 -25.60
C LEU A 12 -1.46 11.90 -25.24
N LYS A 13 -0.68 12.97 -25.46
CA LYS A 13 -1.07 14.35 -25.18
C LYS A 13 -1.47 15.16 -26.43
N SER A 14 -1.51 14.53 -27.62
CA SER A 14 -1.71 15.24 -28.89
C SER A 14 -3.15 15.71 -29.04
N LYS A 15 -3.36 17.03 -29.15
CA LYS A 15 -4.63 17.64 -29.57
C LYS A 15 -4.91 17.31 -31.05
N LYS A 16 -5.46 16.13 -31.34
CA LYS A 16 -5.97 15.80 -32.68
C LYS A 16 -7.46 16.16 -32.77
N SER A 17 -7.92 16.52 -33.97
CA SER A 17 -9.28 17.01 -34.28
C SER A 17 -10.44 16.14 -33.75
N HIS A 18 -10.20 14.87 -33.44
CA HIS A 18 -11.18 13.95 -32.84
C HIS A 18 -11.08 14.01 -31.31
N ASN A 19 -11.75 14.98 -30.71
CA ASN A 19 -11.78 15.20 -29.25
C ASN A 19 -12.23 13.95 -28.48
N VAL A 20 -13.04 13.09 -29.10
CA VAL A 20 -13.51 11.80 -28.56
C VAL A 20 -12.37 10.87 -28.17
N ILE A 21 -11.29 10.79 -28.97
CA ILE A 21 -10.16 9.88 -28.70
C ILE A 21 -9.43 10.31 -27.43
N ASN A 22 -9.27 11.62 -27.21
CA ASN A 22 -8.62 12.17 -26.03
C ASN A 22 -9.48 11.93 -24.76
N ILE A 23 -10.80 12.00 -24.88
CA ILE A 23 -11.73 11.70 -23.78
C ILE A 23 -11.65 10.22 -23.38
N ILE A 24 -11.74 9.30 -24.34
CA ILE A 24 -11.66 7.85 -24.05
C ILE A 24 -10.31 7.52 -23.41
N SER A 25 -9.21 8.03 -23.98
CA SER A 25 -7.87 7.82 -23.43
C SER A 25 -7.74 8.37 -22.00
N GLY A 26 -8.31 9.55 -21.73
CA GLY A 26 -8.33 10.13 -20.39
C GLY A 26 -9.11 9.29 -19.38
N VAL A 27 -10.30 8.81 -19.75
CA VAL A 27 -11.12 7.95 -18.88
C VAL A 27 -10.44 6.60 -18.62
N SER A 28 -9.81 5.99 -19.64
CA SER A 28 -9.08 4.73 -19.47
C SER A 28 -7.91 4.88 -18.49
N VAL A 29 -7.10 5.94 -18.63
CA VAL A 29 -5.99 6.20 -17.71
C VAL A 29 -6.50 6.50 -16.30
N ALA A 30 -7.56 7.30 -16.17
CA ALA A 30 -8.14 7.62 -14.87
C ALA A 30 -8.65 6.36 -14.15
N GLY A 31 -9.37 5.47 -14.86
CA GLY A 31 -9.87 4.22 -14.30
C GLY A 31 -8.76 3.30 -13.78
N VAL A 32 -7.71 3.09 -14.58
CA VAL A 32 -6.55 2.27 -14.16
C VAL A 32 -5.82 2.91 -12.99
N THR A 33 -5.64 4.23 -13.00
CA THR A 33 -4.95 4.95 -11.93
C THR A 33 -5.72 4.80 -10.61
N ILE A 34 -7.03 5.03 -10.61
CA ILE A 34 -7.87 4.91 -9.42
C ILE A 34 -7.86 3.47 -8.90
N GLY A 35 -8.06 2.48 -9.78
CA GLY A 35 -8.10 1.07 -9.39
C GLY A 35 -6.78 0.58 -8.80
N THR A 36 -5.66 0.92 -9.43
CA THR A 36 -4.33 0.55 -8.93
C THR A 36 -3.97 1.30 -7.64
N MET A 37 -4.28 2.60 -7.53
CA MET A 37 -4.06 3.37 -6.30
C MET A 37 -4.84 2.77 -5.13
N ALA A 38 -6.11 2.40 -5.33
CA ALA A 38 -6.91 1.79 -4.26
C ALA A 38 -6.26 0.51 -3.72
N LEU A 39 -5.82 -0.39 -4.61
CA LEU A 39 -5.12 -1.62 -4.22
C LEU A 39 -3.83 -1.34 -3.46
N VAL A 40 -3.01 -0.40 -3.95
CA VAL A 40 -1.74 -0.02 -3.30
C VAL A 40 -1.99 0.54 -1.90
N ILE A 41 -3.00 1.39 -1.74
CA ILE A 41 -3.35 1.97 -0.44
C ILE A 41 -3.76 0.87 0.54
N VAL A 42 -4.63 -0.06 0.14
CA VAL A 42 -5.08 -1.15 1.02
C VAL A 42 -3.90 -2.03 1.44
N LEU A 43 -3.05 -2.42 0.50
CA LEU A 43 -1.84 -3.20 0.79
C LEU A 43 -0.89 -2.45 1.74
N SER A 44 -0.71 -1.15 1.53
CA SER A 44 0.12 -0.32 2.41
C SER A 44 -0.44 -0.24 3.83
N VAL A 45 -1.77 -0.15 3.98
CA VAL A 45 -2.41 -0.17 5.29
C VAL A 45 -2.22 -1.53 5.96
N PHE A 46 -2.39 -2.64 5.25
CA PHE A 46 -2.17 -3.97 5.81
C PHE A 46 -0.73 -4.19 6.26
N ASN A 47 0.26 -3.75 5.47
CA ASN A 47 1.67 -3.83 5.87
C ASN A 47 1.95 -3.09 7.20
N GLY A 48 1.37 -1.89 7.38
CA GLY A 48 1.53 -1.14 8.63
C GLY A 48 0.71 -1.72 9.78
N PHE A 49 -0.49 -2.22 9.49
CA PHE A 49 -1.40 -2.79 10.47
C PHE A 49 -0.86 -4.10 11.06
N GLU A 50 -0.26 -4.96 10.24
CA GLU A 50 0.39 -6.19 10.70
C GLU A 50 1.45 -5.91 11.78
N SER A 51 2.33 -4.93 11.52
CA SER A 51 3.36 -4.52 12.49
C SER A 51 2.77 -4.00 13.80
N LEU A 52 1.69 -3.21 13.73
CA LEU A 52 0.99 -2.71 14.91
C LEU A 52 0.38 -3.86 15.74
N VAL A 53 -0.27 -4.81 15.09
CA VAL A 53 -0.89 -5.96 15.74
C VAL A 53 0.18 -6.82 16.44
N ILE A 54 1.27 -7.13 15.76
CA ILE A 54 2.39 -7.90 16.34
C ILE A 54 2.99 -7.16 17.55
N SER A 55 3.19 -5.85 17.45
CA SER A 55 3.71 -5.05 18.57
C SER A 55 2.77 -5.05 19.78
N LEU A 56 1.45 -5.04 19.54
CA LEU A 56 0.47 -5.10 20.61
C LEU A 56 0.54 -6.45 21.34
N PHE A 57 0.55 -7.56 20.61
CA PHE A 57 0.65 -8.90 21.20
C PHE A 57 1.96 -9.11 21.97
N ASN A 58 3.11 -8.67 21.43
CA ASN A 58 4.40 -8.74 22.12
C ASN A 58 4.45 -7.90 23.41
N THR A 59 3.60 -6.89 23.55
CA THR A 59 3.47 -6.12 24.80
C THR A 59 2.75 -6.93 25.89
N PHE A 60 1.80 -7.79 25.52
CA PHE A 60 1.03 -8.61 26.46
C PHE A 60 1.73 -9.93 26.82
N ASP A 61 2.35 -10.61 25.85
CA ASP A 61 3.20 -11.78 26.10
C ASP A 61 4.53 -11.61 25.33
N PRO A 62 5.52 -10.96 25.95
CA PRO A 62 6.83 -10.79 25.33
C PRO A 62 7.55 -12.14 25.22
N GLU A 63 8.37 -12.28 24.18
CA GLU A 63 9.18 -13.49 23.91
C GLU A 63 10.05 -13.90 25.12
N ILE A 64 10.48 -12.92 25.93
CA ILE A 64 11.23 -13.17 27.17
C ILE A 64 10.37 -12.77 28.37
N LYS A 65 9.83 -13.77 29.07
CA LYS A 65 9.04 -13.60 30.30
C LYS A 65 9.87 -13.98 31.52
N VAL A 66 10.37 -12.99 32.26
CA VAL A 66 11.07 -13.23 33.54
C VAL A 66 10.04 -13.50 34.62
N MET A 67 9.83 -14.77 34.95
CA MET A 67 8.97 -15.20 36.05
C MET A 67 9.83 -15.57 37.27
N PRO A 68 9.36 -15.31 38.51
CA PRO A 68 10.08 -15.70 39.70
C PRO A 68 10.18 -17.24 39.80
N ALA A 69 11.40 -17.76 39.97
CA ALA A 69 11.66 -19.21 40.08
C ALA A 69 11.02 -19.87 41.33
N ARG A 70 10.63 -19.08 42.33
CA ARG A 70 9.92 -19.53 43.52
C ARG A 70 8.82 -18.52 43.86
N GLY A 71 7.58 -18.97 43.95
CA GLY A 71 6.42 -18.15 44.28
C GLY A 71 6.63 -17.41 45.60
N LYS A 72 6.38 -16.10 45.62
CA LYS A 72 6.51 -15.24 46.81
C LYS A 72 5.28 -15.32 47.73
N THR A 73 4.52 -16.40 47.68
CA THR A 73 3.36 -16.58 48.55
C THR A 73 3.79 -17.47 49.71
N PHE A 74 3.86 -16.88 50.91
CA PHE A 74 3.81 -17.66 52.14
C PHE A 74 2.43 -18.33 52.20
N SER A 75 2.40 -19.66 52.13
CA SER A 75 1.27 -20.43 52.63
C SER A 75 1.31 -20.34 54.17
N PRO A 76 0.27 -19.80 54.83
CA PRO A 76 0.15 -19.87 56.28
C PRO A 76 0.02 -21.32 56.75
#